data_AF-A0A0C2C051-F1
#
_entry.id   AF-A0A0C2C051-F1
#
_cell.length_a   1.000
_cell.length_b   1.000
_cell.length_c   1.000
_cell.angle_alpha   90.00
_cell.angle_beta   90.00
_cell.angle_gamma   90.00
#
_symmetry.space_group_name_H-M   'P 1'
#
loop_
_entity.id
_entity.type
_entity.pdbx_description
1 polymer ?
#
loop_
_entity_poly.entity_id
_entity_poly.type
_entity_poly.pdbx_seq_one_letter_code
_entity_poly.pdbx_strand_id
1 'polypeptide(L)'
;NAEELHWGRKLGCDFVRKSCGEWINNKIEKGELPTPFCNEIKHDGRKSLAVTRCTSQRDSLALCNLVPYRKELPIQFRNFAKIEGVSQDGTKHYGGSVELADFCPYSQ
;
A
#
# COMPACT_ATOMS: atom_id res chain seq x y z
N ASN A 1 27.01 4.01 -17.17
CA ASN A 1 26.82 4.37 -15.75
C ASN A 1 25.44 3.94 -15.31
N ALA A 2 25.30 3.39 -14.10
CA ALA A 2 24.01 2.98 -13.55
C ALA A 2 23.34 4.14 -12.80
N GLU A 3 22.02 4.24 -12.89
CA GLU A 3 21.22 5.23 -12.17
C GLU A 3 20.86 4.74 -10.76
N GLU A 4 20.51 5.68 -9.86
CA GLU A 4 20.11 5.34 -8.50
C GLU A 4 18.63 4.93 -8.43
N LEU A 5 18.35 3.72 -7.93
CA LEU A 5 17.00 3.26 -7.61
C LEU A 5 16.70 3.45 -6.12
N HIS A 6 15.82 4.38 -5.79
CA HIS A 6 15.43 4.65 -4.41
C HIS A 6 14.43 3.62 -3.85
N TRP A 7 13.59 3.04 -4.70
CA TRP A 7 12.61 2.03 -4.30
C TRP A 7 13.31 0.79 -3.72
N GLY A 8 12.90 0.37 -2.52
CA GLY A 8 13.49 -0.82 -1.86
C GLY A 8 14.88 -0.63 -1.27
N ARG A 9 15.51 0.55 -1.45
CA ARG A 9 16.89 0.79 -1.01
C ARG A 9 17.02 0.63 0.50
N LYS A 10 17.94 -0.26 0.94
CA LYS A 10 18.25 -0.53 2.35
C LYS A 10 17.06 -1.03 3.20
N LEU A 11 15.99 -1.56 2.58
CA LEU A 11 14.84 -2.12 3.32
C LEU A 11 15.06 -3.56 3.81
N GLY A 12 16.14 -4.21 3.38
CA GLY A 12 16.58 -5.51 3.89
C GLY A 12 15.86 -6.71 3.27
N CYS A 13 16.20 -7.90 3.73
CA CYS A 13 15.70 -9.17 3.17
C CYS A 13 14.19 -9.34 3.36
N ASP A 14 13.67 -8.90 4.51
CA ASP A 14 12.25 -9.04 4.85
C ASP A 14 11.36 -8.32 3.83
N PHE A 15 11.75 -7.12 3.39
CA PHE A 15 11.03 -6.38 2.36
C PHE A 15 10.89 -7.15 1.04
N VAL A 16 11.91 -7.93 0.67
CA VAL A 16 11.96 -8.63 -0.63
C VAL A 16 11.35 -10.04 -0.55
N ARG A 17 11.47 -10.70 0.61
CA ARG A 17 11.11 -12.11 0.77
C ARG A 17 9.72 -12.34 1.36
N LYS A 18 9.20 -11.37 2.11
CA LYS A 18 7.88 -11.47 2.75
C LYS A 18 6.85 -10.72 1.92
N SER A 19 5.57 -10.99 2.18
CA SER A 19 4.50 -10.27 1.49
C SER A 19 4.50 -8.79 1.90
N CYS A 20 4.05 -7.92 1.00
CA CYS A 20 3.82 -6.52 1.34
C CYS A 20 2.76 -6.36 2.43
N GLY A 21 1.79 -7.28 2.53
CA GLY A 21 0.84 -7.31 3.64
C GLY A 21 1.52 -7.51 5.00
N GLU A 22 2.51 -8.40 5.10
CA GLU A 22 3.30 -8.57 6.33
C GLU A 22 4.10 -7.31 6.65
N TRP A 23 4.72 -6.69 5.63
CA TRP A 23 5.43 -5.41 5.80
C TRP A 23 4.49 -4.32 6.33
N ILE A 24 3.33 -4.13 5.71
CA ILE A 24 2.33 -3.13 6.09
C ILE A 24 1.90 -3.35 7.53
N ASN A 25 1.52 -4.59 7.90
CA ASN A 25 1.07 -4.90 9.25
C ASN A 25 2.17 -4.64 10.29
N ASN A 26 3.40 -5.10 10.04
CA ASN A 26 4.52 -4.91 10.96
C ASN A 26 4.82 -3.42 11.22
N LYS A 27 4.75 -2.58 10.19
CA LYS A 27 4.95 -1.14 10.30
C LYS A 27 3.83 -0.48 11.10
N ILE A 28 2.58 -0.80 10.80
CA ILE A 28 1.41 -0.27 11.53
C ILE A 28 1.45 -0.67 13.01
N GLU A 29 1.78 -1.93 13.33
CA GLU A 29 1.89 -2.43 14.71
C GLU A 29 2.96 -1.68 15.52
N LYS A 30 4.00 -1.18 14.86
CA LYS A 30 5.05 -0.34 15.46
C LYS A 30 4.72 1.15 15.49
N GLY A 31 3.55 1.56 14.97
CA GLY A 31 3.19 2.98 14.83
C GLY A 31 4.00 3.71 13.76
N GLU A 32 4.60 2.98 12.81
CA GLU A 32 5.38 3.51 11.69
C GLU A 32 4.53 3.60 10.42
N LEU A 33 4.90 4.51 9.51
CA LEU A 33 4.33 4.52 8.16
C LEU A 33 4.77 3.27 7.38
N PRO A 34 3.87 2.62 6.62
CA PRO A 34 4.19 1.41 5.86
C PRO A 34 5.05 1.64 4.60
N THR A 35 5.69 2.81 4.48
CA THR A 35 6.55 3.19 3.35
C THR A 35 7.52 2.07 2.97
N PRO A 36 7.66 1.72 1.68
CA PRO A 36 7.14 2.44 0.50
C PRO A 36 5.69 2.09 0.13
N PHE A 37 5.07 1.13 0.82
CA PHE A 37 3.65 0.81 0.68
C PHE A 37 2.76 1.81 1.43
N CYS A 38 1.45 1.68 1.28
CA CYS A 38 0.45 2.57 1.88
C CYS A 38 -0.83 1.83 2.25
N ASN A 39 -1.67 2.42 3.11
CA ASN A 39 -2.89 1.78 3.63
C ASN A 39 -4.11 2.72 3.69
N GLU A 40 -4.07 3.91 3.06
CA GLU A 40 -5.21 4.83 3.05
C GLU A 40 -6.12 4.64 1.83
N ILE A 41 -7.42 4.65 2.07
CA ILE A 41 -8.42 4.73 0.99
C ILE A 41 -8.54 6.16 0.46
N LYS A 42 -8.75 6.31 -0.85
CA LYS A 42 -8.94 7.63 -1.48
C LYS A 42 -10.33 8.23 -1.22
N HIS A 43 -11.33 7.39 -0.98
CA HIS A 43 -12.70 7.81 -0.70
C HIS A 43 -13.46 6.72 0.05
N ASP A 44 -14.45 7.10 0.83
CA ASP A 44 -15.43 6.18 1.46
C ASP A 44 -16.68 5.95 0.58
N GLY A 45 -16.69 6.49 -0.64
CA GLY A 45 -17.82 6.48 -1.56
C GLY A 45 -18.78 7.67 -1.40
N ARG A 46 -18.58 8.52 -0.39
CA ARG A 46 -19.35 9.76 -0.18
C ARG A 46 -18.48 11.01 -0.25
N LYS A 47 -17.25 10.95 0.27
CA LYS A 47 -16.29 12.06 0.28
C LYS A 47 -14.89 11.58 -0.06
N SER A 48 -14.06 12.53 -0.50
CA SER A 48 -12.63 12.30 -0.65
C SER A 48 -11.98 12.17 0.72
N LEU A 49 -11.12 11.15 0.85
CA LEU A 49 -10.24 10.88 1.98
C LEU A 49 -8.76 10.90 1.54
N ALA A 50 -8.49 11.36 0.32
CA ALA A 50 -7.17 11.32 -0.28
C ALA A 50 -6.15 12.08 0.57
N VAL A 51 -5.14 11.36 1.07
CA VAL A 51 -4.00 11.92 1.79
C VAL A 51 -2.82 11.99 0.83
N THR A 52 -2.36 13.21 0.54
CA THR A 52 -1.20 13.44 -0.30
C THR A 52 0.07 13.51 0.53
N ARG A 53 1.12 12.82 0.10
CA ARG A 53 2.46 12.88 0.72
C ARG A 53 3.52 13.18 -0.34
N CYS A 54 4.64 13.75 0.08
CA CYS A 54 5.79 13.88 -0.81
C CYS A 54 6.38 12.50 -1.15
N THR A 55 6.89 12.34 -2.37
CA THR A 55 7.77 11.23 -2.73
C THR A 55 9.02 11.22 -1.82
N SER A 56 9.75 10.09 -1.77
CA SER A 56 10.99 10.06 -0.95
C SER A 56 12.07 11.03 -1.46
N GLN A 57 12.05 11.36 -2.76
CA GLN A 57 12.89 12.39 -3.36
C GLN A 57 12.39 13.82 -3.10
N ARG A 58 11.14 13.99 -2.62
CA ARG A 58 10.47 15.28 -2.38
C ARG A 58 10.34 16.17 -3.63
N ASP A 59 10.40 15.57 -4.80
CA ASP A 59 10.26 16.24 -6.10
C ASP A 59 8.83 16.19 -6.64
N SER A 60 7.95 15.40 -6.03
CA SER A 60 6.55 15.23 -6.43
C SER A 60 5.64 14.91 -5.24
N LEU A 61 4.34 15.05 -5.47
CA LEU A 61 3.27 14.62 -4.57
C LEU A 61 2.73 13.26 -5.03
N ALA A 62 2.43 12.40 -4.07
CA ALA A 62 1.95 11.04 -4.29
C ALA A 62 0.71 10.73 -3.43
N LEU A 63 -0.14 9.86 -3.95
CA LEU A 63 -1.35 9.33 -3.33
C LEU A 63 -1.26 7.82 -3.21
N CYS A 64 -1.83 7.25 -2.14
CA CYS A 64 -1.90 5.81 -2.02
C CYS A 64 -2.73 5.21 -3.16
N ASN A 65 -2.17 4.30 -3.95
CA ASN A 65 -2.86 3.69 -5.11
C ASN A 65 -3.82 2.53 -4.75
N LEU A 66 -4.26 2.48 -3.49
CA LEU A 66 -5.23 1.51 -2.95
C LEU A 66 -6.63 1.77 -3.53
N VAL A 67 -7.26 0.73 -4.05
CA VAL A 67 -8.57 0.80 -4.70
C VAL A 67 -9.46 -0.38 -4.30
N PRO A 68 -10.80 -0.20 -4.31
CA PRO A 68 -11.75 -1.30 -4.18
C PRO A 68 -11.94 -2.06 -5.51
N TYR A 69 -12.08 -3.38 -5.41
CA TYR A 69 -12.42 -4.30 -6.50
C TYR A 69 -13.82 -4.86 -6.33
N ARG A 70 -14.53 -5.06 -7.45
CA ARG A 70 -15.89 -5.66 -7.43
C ARG A 70 -15.88 -7.12 -6.97
N LYS A 71 -14.84 -7.87 -7.35
CA LYS A 71 -14.61 -9.25 -6.92
C LYS A 71 -13.61 -9.27 -5.77
N GLU A 72 -13.69 -10.30 -4.94
CA GLU A 72 -12.66 -10.52 -3.93
C GLU A 72 -11.32 -10.77 -4.63
N LEU A 73 -10.25 -10.22 -4.07
CA LEU A 73 -8.90 -10.54 -4.53
C LEU A 73 -8.57 -12.00 -4.19
N PRO A 74 -7.72 -12.68 -4.98
CA PRO A 74 -7.14 -13.97 -4.59
C PRO A 74 -6.47 -13.89 -3.21
N ILE A 75 -6.51 -14.98 -2.44
CA ILE A 75 -6.05 -15.01 -1.04
C ILE A 75 -4.60 -14.49 -0.89
N GLN A 76 -3.73 -14.79 -1.85
CA GLN A 76 -2.32 -14.38 -1.86
C GLN A 76 -2.11 -12.87 -2.05
N PHE A 77 -3.12 -12.15 -2.54
CA PHE A 77 -3.09 -10.70 -2.79
C PHE A 77 -3.92 -9.91 -1.77
N ARG A 78 -4.51 -10.57 -0.77
CA ARG A 78 -5.25 -9.93 0.32
C ARG A 78 -4.27 -9.42 1.38
N ASN A 79 -3.76 -8.22 1.15
CA ASN A 79 -2.65 -7.65 1.93
C ASN A 79 -3.05 -7.03 3.28
N PHE A 80 -4.35 -6.96 3.61
CA PHE A 80 -4.83 -6.22 4.77
C PHE A 80 -5.70 -7.04 5.71
N ALA A 81 -5.34 -7.03 7.00
CA ALA A 81 -6.23 -7.50 8.07
C ALA A 81 -7.30 -6.44 8.41
N LYS A 82 -6.93 -5.15 8.33
CA LYS A 82 -7.79 -4.01 8.62
C LYS A 82 -7.42 -2.83 7.73
N ILE A 83 -8.42 -2.09 7.26
CA ILE A 83 -8.27 -0.80 6.60
C ILE A 83 -9.20 0.18 7.32
N GLU A 84 -8.71 1.36 7.67
CA GLU A 84 -9.54 2.38 8.33
C GLU A 84 -10.68 2.82 7.40
N GLY A 85 -11.91 2.86 7.92
CA GLY A 85 -13.10 3.20 7.14
C GLY A 85 -13.66 2.05 6.28
N VAL A 86 -13.07 0.85 6.32
CA VAL A 86 -13.57 -0.35 5.62
C VAL A 86 -13.97 -1.41 6.63
N SER A 87 -15.09 -2.11 6.38
CA SER A 87 -15.49 -3.25 7.22
C SER A 87 -14.50 -4.41 7.11
N GLN A 88 -14.44 -5.27 8.13
CA GLN A 88 -13.51 -6.41 8.15
C GLN A 88 -13.75 -7.38 6.97
N ASP A 89 -15.00 -7.66 6.61
CA ASP A 89 -15.30 -8.46 5.41
C ASP A 89 -15.00 -7.69 4.11
N GLY A 90 -15.07 -6.36 4.13
CA GLY A 90 -14.77 -5.52 2.97
C GLY A 90 -13.30 -5.52 2.56
N THR A 91 -12.36 -5.77 3.47
CA THR A 91 -10.91 -5.68 3.18
C THR A 91 -10.46 -6.66 2.09
N LYS A 92 -11.13 -7.80 1.92
CA LYS A 92 -10.86 -8.80 0.86
C LYS A 92 -11.04 -8.26 -0.55
N HIS A 93 -11.70 -7.11 -0.70
CA HIS A 93 -11.92 -6.41 -1.96
C HIS A 93 -10.91 -5.29 -2.21
N TYR A 94 -9.95 -5.03 -1.32
CA TYR A 94 -9.04 -3.90 -1.45
C TYR A 94 -7.61 -4.34 -1.75
N GLY A 95 -6.98 -3.68 -2.72
CA GLY A 95 -5.58 -3.86 -3.08
C GLY A 95 -5.05 -2.69 -3.90
N GLY A 96 -3.75 -2.71 -4.18
CA GLY A 96 -3.12 -1.78 -5.12
C GLY A 96 -3.72 -1.92 -6.51
N SER A 97 -3.72 -0.82 -7.27
CA SER A 97 -4.29 -0.75 -8.63
C SER A 97 -3.38 -1.32 -9.72
N VAL A 98 -2.16 -1.75 -9.39
CA VAL A 98 -1.17 -2.26 -10.35
C VAL A 98 -0.90 -3.73 -10.09
N GLU A 99 -1.30 -4.57 -11.05
CA GLU A 99 -1.13 -6.04 -10.98
C GLU A 99 0.35 -6.45 -10.94
N LEU A 100 1.23 -5.77 -11.68
CA LEU A 100 2.68 -6.02 -11.66
C LEU A 100 3.35 -5.79 -10.30
N ALA A 101 2.65 -5.13 -9.38
CA ALA A 101 3.09 -4.95 -8.00
C ALA A 101 2.41 -5.95 -7.05
N ASP A 102 1.90 -7.08 -7.54
CA ASP A 102 1.19 -8.11 -6.76
C ASP A 102 0.02 -7.54 -5.94
N PHE A 103 -0.65 -6.52 -6.49
CA PHE A 103 -1.70 -5.75 -5.80
C PHE A 103 -1.23 -5.15 -4.47
N CYS A 104 0.08 -4.96 -4.27
CA CYS A 104 0.64 -4.22 -3.16
C CYS A 104 0.40 -2.72 -3.38
N PRO A 105 -0.31 -2.04 -2.47
CA PRO A 105 -0.56 -0.62 -2.61
C PRO A 105 0.65 0.21 -2.21
N TYR A 106 0.98 1.21 -3.00
CA TYR A 106 2.09 2.13 -2.81
C TYR A 106 1.71 3.58 -3.13
N SER A 107 2.51 4.52 -2.64
CA SER A 107 2.32 5.94 -2.94
C SER A 107 2.77 6.24 -4.38
N GLN A 108 1.83 6.69 -5.22
CA GLN A 108 2.00 7.03 -6.64
C GLN A 108 1.70 8.49 -6.91
#